data_AF-A0A523R093-F1
#
_entry.id   AF-A0A523R093-F1
#
_cell.length_a   1.000
_cell.length_b   1.000
_cell.length_c   1.000
_cell.angle_alpha   90.00
_cell.angle_beta   90.00
_cell.angle_gamma   90.00
#
_symmetry.space_group_name_H-M   'P 1'
#
loop_
_entity.id
_entity.type
_entity.pdbx_description
1 polymer ?
#
loop_
_entity_poly.entity_id
_entity_poly.type
_entity_poly.pdbx_seq_one_letter_code
_entity_poly.pdbx_strand_id
1 'polypeptide(L)'
;MKKCVTLKSTMSVLVVLLILHIFCPAGQAVLKGGCAKVNITPPLGIPLIGSYGKPSDDIIDELYAKALVLNDGSTTIAIISVDLLYSPLEEITNPIRKIIKDKIGIPEQNIFICATHTHSGPEVFTRTKLRPEKEVPAS
;
A
#
# COMPACT_ATOMS: atom_id res chain seq x y z
N MET A 1 21.19 -65.42 -19.39
CA MET A 1 21.36 -64.22 -20.26
C MET A 1 20.22 -63.19 -20.06
N LYS A 2 20.01 -62.63 -18.84
CA LYS A 2 18.87 -61.72 -18.55
C LYS A 2 19.25 -60.33 -17.98
N LYS A 3 20.54 -60.01 -17.84
CA LYS A 3 21.01 -58.76 -17.18
C LYS A 3 21.17 -57.55 -18.12
N CYS A 4 21.07 -57.73 -19.44
CA CYS A 4 21.40 -56.68 -20.41
C CYS A 4 20.23 -55.70 -20.71
N VAL A 5 18.97 -56.08 -20.42
CA VAL A 5 17.79 -55.26 -20.72
C VAL A 5 17.47 -54.26 -19.60
N THR A 6 17.71 -54.63 -18.35
CA THR A 6 17.47 -53.76 -17.18
C THR A 6 18.42 -52.57 -17.09
N LEU A 7 19.68 -52.73 -17.52
CA LEU A 7 20.70 -51.66 -17.47
C LEU A 7 20.46 -50.54 -18.51
N LYS A 8 19.89 -50.87 -19.67
CA LYS A 8 19.54 -49.88 -20.71
C LYS A 8 18.32 -49.04 -20.32
N SER A 9 17.35 -49.66 -19.66
CA SER A 9 16.13 -48.98 -19.18
C SER A 9 16.44 -47.99 -18.07
N THR A 10 17.28 -48.37 -17.09
CA THR A 10 17.68 -47.47 -16.00
C THR A 10 18.49 -46.28 -16.49
N MET A 11 19.38 -46.46 -17.48
CA MET A 11 20.12 -45.35 -18.08
C MET A 11 19.22 -44.36 -18.84
N SER A 12 18.20 -44.86 -19.55
CA SER A 12 17.27 -43.98 -20.28
C SER A 12 16.42 -43.12 -19.33
N VAL A 13 15.94 -43.70 -18.23
CA VAL A 13 15.19 -42.97 -17.19
C VAL A 13 16.06 -41.90 -16.51
N LEU A 14 17.33 -42.21 -16.24
CA LEU A 14 18.26 -41.26 -15.64
C LEU A 14 18.53 -40.07 -16.57
N VAL A 15 18.69 -40.33 -17.88
CA VAL A 15 18.90 -39.29 -18.90
C VAL A 15 17.67 -38.41 -19.06
N VAL A 16 16.46 -38.98 -19.07
CA VAL A 16 15.21 -38.20 -19.12
C VAL A 16 15.03 -37.32 -17.87
N LEU A 17 15.36 -37.83 -16.68
CA LEU A 17 15.34 -37.06 -15.43
C LEU A 17 16.37 -35.92 -15.40
N LEU A 18 17.57 -36.16 -15.96
CA LEU A 18 18.60 -35.14 -16.14
C LEU A 18 18.17 -34.06 -17.15
N ILE A 19 17.55 -34.45 -18.26
CA ILE A 19 17.02 -33.50 -19.26
C ILE A 19 15.88 -32.66 -18.65
N LEU A 20 15.02 -33.24 -17.81
CA LEU A 20 13.97 -32.51 -17.10
C LEU A 20 14.52 -31.46 -16.12
N HIS A 21 15.70 -31.68 -15.52
CA HIS A 21 16.34 -30.68 -14.65
C HIS A 21 16.98 -29.52 -15.42
N ILE A 22 17.42 -29.74 -16.67
CA ILE A 22 18.01 -28.70 -17.53
C ILE A 22 16.94 -27.69 -17.98
N PHE A 23 15.68 -28.10 -18.08
CA PHE A 23 14.54 -27.25 -18.43
C PHE A 23 13.84 -26.60 -17.23
N CYS A 24 14.47 -26.55 -16.06
CA CYS A 24 13.97 -25.75 -14.95
C CYS A 24 14.39 -24.29 -15.19
N PRO A 25 13.50 -23.37 -15.63
CA PRO A 25 13.85 -21.96 -15.63
C PRO A 25 14.18 -21.60 -14.18
N ALA A 26 15.43 -21.19 -13.94
CA ALA A 26 15.78 -20.50 -12.72
C ALA A 26 14.88 -19.27 -12.66
N GLY A 27 13.80 -19.35 -11.86
CA GLY A 27 12.80 -18.31 -11.77
C GLY A 27 13.46 -17.04 -11.24
N GLN A 28 13.85 -16.14 -12.13
CA GLN A 28 14.20 -14.79 -11.75
C GLN A 28 12.90 -14.04 -11.48
N ALA A 29 12.34 -14.23 -10.27
CA ALA A 29 11.32 -13.35 -9.74
C ALA A 29 12.00 -12.01 -9.42
N VAL A 30 12.21 -11.18 -10.44
CA VAL A 30 12.74 -9.83 -10.27
C VAL A 30 11.61 -8.98 -9.69
N LEU A 31 11.75 -8.62 -8.41
CA LEU A 31 10.85 -7.67 -7.78
C LEU A 31 11.07 -6.28 -8.40
N LYS A 32 10.10 -5.81 -9.16
CA LYS A 32 10.07 -4.44 -9.70
C LYS A 32 9.46 -3.50 -8.68
N GLY A 33 10.00 -2.29 -8.60
CA GLY A 33 9.53 -1.25 -7.70
C GLY A 33 9.41 0.10 -8.41
N GLY A 34 8.39 0.87 -8.03
CA GLY A 34 8.23 2.26 -8.40
C GLY A 34 7.82 3.09 -7.19
N CYS A 35 8.31 4.32 -7.10
CA CYS A 35 7.93 5.26 -6.05
C CYS A 35 7.54 6.61 -6.63
N ALA A 36 6.61 7.28 -5.96
CA ALA A 36 6.17 8.62 -6.31
C ALA A 36 5.72 9.37 -5.04
N LYS A 37 5.76 10.70 -5.10
CA LYS A 37 5.14 11.56 -4.09
C LYS A 37 4.33 12.67 -4.74
N VAL A 38 3.22 13.03 -4.12
CA VAL A 38 2.34 14.13 -4.55
C VAL A 38 2.09 15.04 -3.35
N ASN A 39 2.20 16.35 -3.56
CA ASN A 39 1.88 17.35 -2.53
C ASN A 39 0.36 17.33 -2.26
N ILE A 40 0.00 17.22 -0.98
CA ILE A 40 -1.39 17.21 -0.48
C ILE A 40 -1.65 18.35 0.53
N THR A 41 -0.76 19.33 0.63
CA THR A 41 -0.91 20.51 1.48
C THR A 41 -2.13 21.30 1.05
N PRO A 42 -3.11 21.53 1.95
CA PRO A 42 -4.25 22.36 1.63
C PRO A 42 -3.87 23.86 1.71
N PRO A 43 -4.75 24.76 1.24
CA PRO A 43 -4.61 26.19 1.52
C PRO A 43 -4.55 26.49 3.03
N LEU A 44 -4.04 27.68 3.39
CA LEU A 44 -4.07 28.19 4.75
C LEU A 44 -5.51 28.44 5.26
N GLY A 45 -5.66 28.50 6.58
CA GLY A 45 -6.94 28.73 7.26
C GLY A 45 -7.73 27.46 7.55
N ILE A 46 -7.16 26.27 7.28
CA ILE A 46 -7.80 24.99 7.60
C ILE A 46 -7.50 24.62 9.06
N PRO A 47 -8.50 24.22 9.85
CA PRO A 47 -8.29 23.75 11.22
C PRO A 47 -7.24 22.64 11.30
N LEU A 48 -6.29 22.78 12.22
CA LEU A 48 -5.29 21.77 12.51
C LEU A 48 -5.79 20.81 13.59
N ILE A 49 -5.69 19.51 13.31
CA ILE A 49 -6.27 18.47 14.17
C ILE A 49 -5.53 18.30 15.51
N GLY A 50 -4.21 18.56 15.54
CA GLY A 50 -3.42 18.54 16.77
C GLY A 50 -3.40 19.86 17.55
N SER A 51 -4.01 20.92 17.01
CA SER A 51 -4.02 22.26 17.61
C SER A 51 -5.41 22.70 18.09
N TYR A 52 -6.26 21.74 18.49
CA TYR A 52 -7.63 22.00 18.98
C TYR A 52 -8.48 22.82 17.99
N GLY A 53 -8.32 22.57 16.68
CA GLY A 53 -9.09 23.24 15.64
C GLY A 53 -8.63 24.67 15.32
N LYS A 54 -7.50 25.13 15.86
CA LYS A 54 -6.90 26.40 15.43
C LYS A 54 -6.58 26.34 13.92
N PRO A 55 -7.03 27.32 13.12
CA PRO A 55 -6.71 27.40 11.69
C PRO A 55 -5.20 27.51 11.45
N SER A 56 -4.72 26.90 10.37
CA SER A 56 -3.35 27.09 9.90
C SER A 56 -3.10 28.53 9.48
N ASP A 57 -1.96 29.09 9.92
CA ASP A 57 -1.50 30.44 9.62
C ASP A 57 -0.22 30.48 8.77
N ASP A 58 0.53 29.37 8.72
CA ASP A 58 1.74 29.22 7.89
C ASP A 58 1.95 27.77 7.41
N ILE A 59 2.79 27.59 6.38
CA ILE A 59 3.27 26.29 5.88
C ILE A 59 4.77 26.19 6.15
N ILE A 60 5.12 25.50 7.24
CA ILE A 60 6.52 25.24 7.60
C ILE A 60 7.11 24.13 6.70
N ASP A 61 6.35 23.05 6.53
CA ASP A 61 6.70 21.91 5.69
C ASP A 61 5.48 21.48 4.86
N GLU A 62 5.74 21.10 3.62
CA GLU A 62 4.71 20.54 2.73
C GLU A 62 4.33 19.11 3.15
N LEU A 63 3.03 18.80 3.06
CA LEU A 63 2.46 17.49 3.31
C LEU A 63 2.43 16.68 2.02
N TYR A 64 2.78 15.39 2.10
CA TYR A 64 2.80 14.51 0.92
C TYR A 64 2.00 13.23 1.11
N ALA A 65 1.42 12.76 0.01
CA ALA A 65 1.09 11.37 -0.20
C ALA A 65 2.26 10.69 -0.93
N LYS A 66 2.83 9.65 -0.34
CA LYS A 66 4.00 8.93 -0.83
C LYS A 66 3.61 7.49 -1.12
N ALA A 67 3.83 7.02 -2.34
CA ALA A 67 3.49 5.68 -2.78
C ALA A 67 4.74 4.88 -3.12
N LEU A 68 4.79 3.63 -2.67
CA LEU A 68 5.70 2.58 -3.11
C LEU A 68 4.85 1.45 -3.70
N VAL A 69 5.09 1.12 -4.96
CA VAL A 69 4.42 0.02 -5.66
C VAL A 69 5.44 -1.05 -5.97
N LEU A 70 5.13 -2.29 -5.62
CA LEU A 70 6.00 -3.45 -5.84
C LEU A 70 5.26 -4.50 -6.68
N ASN A 71 5.97 -5.12 -7.61
CA ASN A 71 5.43 -6.15 -8.49
C ASN A 71 6.44 -7.30 -8.67
N ASP A 72 6.01 -8.54 -8.40
CA ASP A 72 6.86 -9.73 -8.50
C ASP A 72 6.73 -10.49 -9.85
N GLY A 73 6.03 -9.89 -10.82
CA GLY A 73 5.64 -10.50 -12.10
C GLY A 73 4.22 -11.09 -12.11
N SER A 74 3.61 -11.31 -10.95
CA SER A 74 2.26 -11.89 -10.81
C SER A 74 1.32 -11.04 -9.96
N THR A 75 1.84 -10.50 -8.86
CA THR A 75 1.12 -9.77 -7.82
C THR A 75 1.67 -8.36 -7.75
N THR A 76 0.77 -7.38 -7.73
CA THR A 76 1.12 -5.98 -7.47
C THR A 76 0.57 -5.57 -6.11
N ILE A 77 1.40 -4.92 -5.30
CA ILE A 77 0.99 -4.29 -4.04
C ILE A 77 1.34 -2.81 -4.04
N ALA A 78 0.55 -2.00 -3.33
CA ALA A 78 0.80 -0.58 -3.14
C ALA A 78 0.82 -0.25 -1.65
N ILE A 79 1.87 0.44 -1.21
CA ILE A 79 2.03 0.99 0.14
C ILE A 79 1.99 2.51 0.01
N ILE A 80 1.04 3.15 0.67
CA ILE A 80 0.80 4.59 0.58
C ILE A 80 0.89 5.18 1.99
N SER A 81 1.84 6.08 2.19
CA SER A 81 1.98 6.86 3.43
C SER A 81 1.52 8.29 3.18
N VAL A 82 0.61 8.80 3.99
CA VAL A 82 0.08 10.16 3.92
C VAL A 82 0.47 10.97 5.14
N ASP A 83 0.90 12.21 4.93
CA ASP A 83 1.26 13.13 6.00
C ASP A 83 0.00 13.73 6.66
N LEU A 84 -0.71 12.90 7.44
CA LEU A 84 -1.94 13.21 8.17
C LEU A 84 -1.89 12.61 9.59
N LEU A 85 -2.86 12.97 10.44
CA LEU A 85 -2.96 12.39 11.79
C LEU A 85 -3.44 10.93 11.77
N TYR A 86 -4.46 10.61 10.98
CA TYR A 86 -4.94 9.23 10.79
C TYR A 86 -5.57 9.06 9.41
N SER A 87 -5.89 7.82 9.02
CA SER A 87 -6.54 7.51 7.74
C SER A 87 -7.77 6.63 8.01
N PRO A 88 -8.96 7.20 8.26
CA PRO A 88 -10.17 6.44 8.57
C PRO A 88 -10.49 5.45 7.47
N LEU A 89 -11.04 4.30 7.87
CA LEU A 89 -11.39 3.25 6.93
C LEU A 89 -12.49 3.68 5.98
N GLU A 90 -13.58 4.25 6.50
CA GLU A 90 -14.78 4.56 5.71
C GLU A 90 -14.61 5.83 4.86
N GLU A 91 -14.05 6.90 5.43
CA GLU A 91 -14.00 8.22 4.77
C GLU A 91 -12.82 8.35 3.78
N ILE A 92 -11.70 7.67 4.04
CA ILE A 92 -10.47 7.83 3.24
C ILE A 92 -10.01 6.52 2.63
N THR A 93 -9.74 5.51 3.46
CA THR A 93 -8.98 4.33 3.01
C THR A 93 -9.76 3.50 1.99
N ASN A 94 -11.02 3.16 2.27
CA ASN A 94 -11.84 2.33 1.38
C ASN A 94 -12.16 3.05 0.06
N PRO A 95 -12.57 4.33 0.05
CA PRO A 95 -12.73 5.09 -1.20
C PRO A 95 -11.47 5.12 -2.06
N ILE A 96 -10.30 5.38 -1.46
CA ILE A 96 -9.03 5.42 -2.21
C ILE A 96 -8.68 4.05 -2.77
N ARG A 97 -8.81 2.97 -1.98
CA ARG A 97 -8.61 1.59 -2.46
C ARG A 97 -9.48 1.27 -3.66
N LYS A 98 -10.77 1.63 -3.59
CA LYS A 98 -11.71 1.45 -4.68
C LYS A 98 -11.28 2.21 -5.93
N ILE A 99 -10.90 3.49 -5.79
CA ILE A 99 -10.42 4.31 -6.92
C ILE A 99 -9.17 3.69 -7.57
N ILE A 100 -8.20 3.23 -6.77
CA ILE A 100 -6.98 2.61 -7.28
C ILE A 100 -7.28 1.29 -7.99
N LYS A 101 -8.15 0.45 -7.44
CA LYS A 101 -8.59 -0.78 -8.12
C LYS A 101 -9.27 -0.46 -9.45
N ASP A 102 -10.23 0.47 -9.44
CA ASP A 102 -11.04 0.80 -10.61
C ASP A 102 -10.20 1.47 -11.71
N LYS A 103 -9.14 2.23 -11.37
CA LYS A 103 -8.28 2.93 -12.34
C LYS A 103 -7.00 2.20 -12.74
N ILE A 104 -6.40 1.43 -11.83
CA ILE A 104 -5.05 0.85 -12.00
C ILE A 104 -5.09 -0.70 -11.96
N GLY A 105 -6.17 -1.30 -11.45
CA GLY A 105 -6.34 -2.75 -11.40
C GLY A 105 -5.64 -3.45 -10.23
N ILE A 106 -5.06 -2.71 -9.29
CA ILE A 106 -4.49 -3.30 -8.07
C ILE A 106 -5.65 -3.72 -7.15
N PRO A 107 -5.76 -5.01 -6.73
CA PRO A 107 -6.84 -5.44 -5.84
C PRO A 107 -6.83 -4.67 -4.52
N GLU A 108 -8.01 -4.36 -3.96
CA GLU A 108 -8.14 -3.54 -2.74
C GLU A 108 -7.35 -4.12 -1.55
N GLN A 109 -7.32 -5.45 -1.42
CA GLN A 109 -6.58 -6.16 -0.37
C GLN A 109 -5.04 -6.03 -0.51
N ASN A 110 -4.55 -5.64 -1.68
CA ASN A 110 -3.13 -5.43 -1.97
C ASN A 110 -2.70 -3.98 -1.77
N ILE A 111 -3.59 -3.12 -1.27
CA ILE A 111 -3.36 -1.68 -1.06
C ILE A 111 -3.35 -1.39 0.43
N PHE A 112 -2.20 -0.98 0.94
CA PHE A 112 -2.02 -0.52 2.31
C PHE A 112 -1.89 1.00 2.33
N ILE A 113 -2.70 1.66 3.17
CA ILE A 113 -2.68 3.11 3.34
C ILE A 113 -2.49 3.39 4.83
N CYS A 114 -1.52 4.23 5.17
CA CYS A 114 -1.25 4.65 6.54
C CYS A 114 -0.97 6.15 6.62
N ALA A 115 -1.28 6.73 7.77
CA ALA A 115 -0.94 8.11 8.09
C ALA A 115 0.34 8.15 8.97
N THR A 116 1.13 9.21 8.84
CA THR A 116 2.35 9.39 9.66
C THR A 116 2.08 9.81 11.10
N HIS A 117 0.83 10.13 11.44
CA HIS A 117 0.43 10.62 12.75
C HIS A 117 0.97 12.02 13.09
N THR A 118 1.05 12.90 12.07
CA THR A 118 1.40 14.31 12.30
C THR A 118 0.24 15.08 12.94
N HIS A 119 0.55 15.80 14.02
CA HIS A 119 -0.38 16.70 14.71
C HIS A 119 -0.50 18.07 14.04
N SER A 120 0.43 18.42 13.16
CA SER A 120 0.48 19.69 12.44
C SER A 120 -0.22 19.63 11.07
N GLY A 121 -1.03 18.60 10.84
CA GLY A 121 -1.81 18.43 9.61
C GLY A 121 -3.25 18.93 9.73
N PRO A 122 -3.95 19.09 8.60
CA PRO A 122 -5.35 19.50 8.57
C PRO A 122 -6.27 18.47 9.22
N GLU A 123 -7.37 18.96 9.79
CA GLU A 123 -8.55 18.15 10.12
C GLU A 123 -9.32 17.86 8.83
N VAL A 124 -9.22 16.62 8.33
CA VAL A 124 -9.75 16.22 7.01
C VAL A 124 -10.92 15.23 7.11
N PHE A 125 -11.59 15.16 8.27
CA PHE A 125 -12.62 14.16 8.57
C PHE A 125 -13.90 14.83 9.04
N THR A 126 -15.04 14.30 8.60
CA THR A 126 -16.36 14.90 8.92
C THR A 126 -16.90 14.42 10.26
N ARG A 127 -16.40 13.30 10.79
CA ARG A 127 -16.76 12.78 12.11
C ARG A 127 -15.67 13.03 13.13
N THR A 128 -15.83 14.09 13.91
CA THR A 128 -15.07 14.28 15.15
C THR A 128 -15.38 13.10 16.08
N LYS A 129 -14.36 12.40 16.57
CA LYS A 129 -14.53 11.49 17.73
C LYS A 129 -14.73 12.25 19.05
N LEU A 130 -14.74 13.58 19.01
CA LEU A 130 -15.13 14.40 20.14
C LEU A 130 -16.63 14.21 20.37
N ARG A 131 -17.00 13.92 21.62
CA ARG A 131 -18.40 13.89 22.05
C ARG A 131 -19.09 15.18 21.58
N PRO A 132 -20.36 15.12 21.17
CA PRO A 132 -21.14 16.34 21.06
C PRO A 132 -21.01 17.09 22.39
N GLU A 133 -20.62 18.35 22.30
CA GLU A 133 -20.49 19.24 23.44
C GLU A 133 -21.80 19.15 24.22
N LYS A 134 -21.74 18.69 25.47
CA LYS A 134 -22.90 18.84 26.36
C LYS A 134 -23.19 20.34 26.37
N GLU A 135 -24.41 20.73 26.00
CA GLU A 135 -24.92 22.08 26.19
C GLU A 135 -24.49 22.56 27.57
N VAL A 136 -23.57 23.53 27.60
CA VAL A 136 -23.26 24.26 28.82
C VAL A 136 -24.52 25.07 29.12
N PRO A 137 -25.25 24.81 30.23
CA PRO A 137 -26.46 25.56 30.51
C PRO A 137 -26.09 27.02 30.66
N ALA A 138 -26.76 27.89 29.89
CA ALA A 138 -26.66 29.32 30.03
C ALA A 138 -26.95 29.70 31.49
N SER A 139 -26.02 30.43 32.10
CA SER A 139 -26.22 31.12 33.37
C SER A 139 -26.84 32.49 33.12
#